data_AF-A0A5P9PWX4-F1
#
_entry.id   AF-A0A5P9PWX4-F1
#
_cell.length_a   1.000
_cell.length_b   1.000
_cell.length_c   1.000
_cell.angle_alpha   90.00
_cell.angle_beta   90.00
_cell.angle_gamma   90.00
#
_symmetry.space_group_name_H-M   'P 1'
#
loop_
_entity.id
_entity.type
_entity.pdbx_description
1 polymer ?
#
loop_
_entity_poly.entity_id
_entity_poly.type
_entity_poly.pdbx_seq_one_letter_code
_entity_poly.pdbx_strand_id
1 'polypeptide(L)'
;MANRDSITRSCWLALAPLTFVTALPWLLLAVHAGRLPDRAYVHGWSRLGPEYAHLVPTWTSWAAGYLYLLLFAGGFGVALWRYRRWPRLRRRLVTFAWGISGLFAAEIVLAVTPWLDPVGAVSVLAGIVGALAGRALSGSPPPGPAAVGGPPEGVPVRRLGPAERAMFTESMWSVRAALTGVALVLCVPLLVLVQSWSALALVLLLMGMAKVLGAKAKVQIDGDGVLLDLPLLRVRHRVPYRSVRYAEVDRIPSRSWWPLVENARYWGFVVDRRPVLVLALSGDRPFAAGLRDATVAAALVNGELSRLRADSC
;
A
#
# COMPACT_ATOMS: atom_id res chain seq x y z
N MET A 1 22.10 -7.93 -3.70
CA MET A 1 21.74 -7.16 -4.91
C MET A 1 20.29 -7.35 -5.36
N ALA A 2 19.74 -8.57 -5.44
CA ALA A 2 18.37 -8.87 -5.91
C ALA A 2 17.21 -8.06 -5.29
N ASN A 3 17.34 -7.59 -4.05
CA ASN A 3 16.27 -6.81 -3.39
C ASN A 3 16.14 -5.38 -3.98
N ARG A 4 17.26 -4.78 -4.42
CA ARG A 4 17.27 -3.39 -4.93
C ARG A 4 16.56 -3.29 -6.26
N ASP A 5 16.84 -4.23 -7.17
CA ASP A 5 16.24 -4.27 -8.51
C ASP A 5 14.73 -4.52 -8.46
N SER A 6 14.28 -5.33 -7.50
CA SER A 6 12.85 -5.58 -7.28
C SER A 6 12.10 -4.29 -6.89
N ILE A 7 12.70 -3.45 -6.05
CA ILE A 7 12.10 -2.20 -5.56
C ILE A 7 12.06 -1.20 -6.70
N THR A 8 13.17 -1.00 -7.40
CA THR A 8 13.26 -0.10 -8.55
C THR A 8 12.24 -0.48 -9.63
N ARG A 9 12.13 -1.77 -9.95
CA ARG A 9 11.12 -2.29 -10.90
C ARG A 9 9.69 -1.99 -10.44
N SER A 10 9.35 -2.23 -9.18
CA SER A 10 8.00 -1.93 -8.69
C SER A 10 7.68 -0.43 -8.65
N CYS A 11 8.66 0.42 -8.34
CA CYS A 11 8.48 1.87 -8.40
C CYS A 11 8.21 2.31 -9.84
N TRP A 12 9.00 1.85 -10.80
CA TRP A 12 8.75 2.11 -12.22
C TRP A 12 7.38 1.61 -12.66
N LEU A 13 7.02 0.36 -12.33
CA LEU A 13 5.72 -0.21 -12.69
C LEU A 13 4.53 0.58 -12.13
N ALA A 14 4.66 1.25 -10.98
CA ALA A 14 3.56 2.05 -10.44
C ALA A 14 3.55 3.50 -10.94
N LEU A 15 4.72 4.10 -11.12
CA LEU A 15 4.85 5.52 -11.49
C LEU A 15 4.68 5.75 -12.98
N ALA A 16 5.28 4.91 -13.82
CA ALA A 16 5.26 5.04 -15.28
C ALA A 16 3.84 5.19 -15.88
N PRO A 17 2.84 4.36 -15.52
CA PRO A 17 1.51 4.49 -16.10
C PRO A 17 0.81 5.80 -15.68
N LEU A 18 0.99 6.26 -14.45
CA LEU A 18 0.42 7.53 -13.98
C LEU A 18 1.07 8.73 -14.67
N THR A 19 2.40 8.70 -14.84
CA THR A 19 3.12 9.76 -15.58
C THR A 19 2.74 9.77 -17.05
N PHE A 20 2.57 8.59 -17.67
CA PHE A 20 2.14 8.49 -19.06
C PHE A 20 0.75 9.07 -19.26
N VAL A 21 -0.20 8.72 -18.39
CA VAL A 21 -1.58 9.24 -18.45
C VAL A 21 -1.64 10.74 -18.21
N THR A 22 -0.72 11.31 -17.42
CA THR A 22 -0.60 12.77 -17.26
C THR A 22 -0.18 13.45 -18.56
N ALA A 23 0.73 12.83 -19.33
CA ALA A 23 1.21 13.36 -20.61
C ALA A 23 0.22 13.13 -21.77
N LEU A 24 -0.67 12.14 -21.64
CA LEU A 24 -1.59 11.71 -22.69
C LEU A 24 -2.47 12.83 -23.27
N PRO A 25 -3.10 13.72 -22.47
CA PRO A 25 -3.90 14.84 -23.01
C PRO A 25 -3.07 15.73 -23.93
N TRP A 26 -1.84 16.07 -23.53
CA TRP A 26 -0.95 16.93 -24.31
C TRP A 26 -0.51 16.27 -25.63
N LEU A 27 -0.22 14.97 -25.60
CA LEU A 27 0.10 14.21 -26.81
C LEU A 27 -1.09 14.17 -27.78
N LEU A 28 -2.30 13.89 -27.28
CA LEU A 28 -3.49 13.85 -28.11
C LEU A 28 -3.86 15.22 -28.68
N LEU A 29 -3.69 16.30 -27.91
CA LEU A 29 -3.87 17.66 -28.41
C LEU A 29 -2.86 17.99 -29.51
N ALA A 30 -1.59 17.62 -29.35
CA ALA A 30 -0.59 17.84 -30.39
C ALA A 30 -0.91 17.09 -31.70
N VAL A 31 -1.47 15.88 -31.61
CA VAL A 31 -1.84 15.06 -32.77
C VAL A 31 -3.15 15.53 -33.41
N HIS A 32 -4.13 15.98 -32.62
CA HIS A 32 -5.47 16.31 -33.08
C HIS A 32 -5.78 17.82 -33.15
N ALA A 33 -4.82 18.71 -32.91
CA ALA A 33 -5.02 20.16 -32.84
C ALA A 33 -5.87 20.73 -33.99
N GLY A 34 -5.64 20.27 -35.23
CA GLY A 34 -6.37 20.76 -36.41
C GLY A 34 -7.75 20.15 -36.65
N ARG A 35 -8.21 19.21 -35.81
CA ARG A 35 -9.51 18.51 -35.94
C ARG A 35 -10.41 18.68 -34.73
N LEU A 36 -9.93 19.33 -33.68
CA LEU A 36 -10.69 19.54 -32.47
C LEU A 36 -11.54 20.81 -32.60
N PRO A 37 -12.75 20.83 -32.02
CA PRO A 37 -13.55 22.05 -31.92
C PRO A 37 -12.81 23.10 -31.09
N ASP A 38 -13.19 24.38 -31.21
CA ASP A 38 -12.50 25.49 -30.50
C ASP A 38 -12.47 25.34 -28.97
N ARG A 39 -13.39 24.56 -28.39
CA ARG A 39 -13.48 24.34 -26.94
C ARG A 39 -13.68 22.87 -26.58
N ALA A 40 -13.21 22.49 -25.39
CA ALA A 40 -13.35 21.15 -24.86
C ALA A 40 -14.77 20.93 -24.33
N TYR A 41 -15.60 20.19 -25.06
CA TYR A 41 -16.92 19.78 -24.59
C TYR A 41 -16.78 18.64 -23.57
N VAL A 42 -16.68 19.00 -22.30
CA VAL A 42 -16.59 18.03 -21.20
C VAL A 42 -18.00 17.55 -20.81
N HIS A 43 -18.16 16.25 -20.58
CA HIS A 43 -19.43 15.65 -20.20
C HIS A 43 -20.03 16.35 -18.95
N GLY A 44 -21.30 16.75 -19.04
CA GLY A 44 -22.01 17.52 -18.00
C GLY A 44 -22.19 19.01 -18.29
N TRP A 45 -21.38 19.58 -19.20
CA TRP A 45 -21.49 21.00 -19.57
C TRP A 45 -22.63 21.33 -20.52
N SER A 46 -23.11 20.36 -21.30
CA SER A 46 -24.34 20.51 -22.10
C SER A 46 -25.60 20.78 -21.26
N ARG A 47 -25.52 20.62 -19.93
CA ARG A 47 -26.61 20.92 -18.98
C ARG A 47 -26.55 22.34 -18.42
N LEU A 48 -25.41 23.01 -18.54
CA LEU A 48 -25.25 24.41 -18.20
C LEU A 48 -25.64 25.18 -19.47
N GLY A 49 -26.77 25.89 -19.45
CA GLY A 49 -27.32 26.56 -20.64
C GLY A 49 -26.35 27.54 -21.34
N PRO A 50 -26.75 28.12 -22.48
CA PRO A 50 -25.89 28.97 -23.33
C PRO A 50 -25.23 30.15 -22.59
N GLU A 51 -25.84 30.57 -21.49
CA GLU A 51 -25.37 31.62 -20.56
C GLU A 51 -23.98 31.32 -19.96
N TYR A 52 -23.62 30.04 -19.82
CA TYR A 52 -22.35 29.59 -19.23
C TYR A 52 -21.31 29.16 -20.27
N ALA A 53 -21.56 29.38 -21.56
CA ALA A 53 -20.64 29.00 -22.64
C ALA A 53 -19.24 29.63 -22.49
N HIS A 54 -19.15 30.81 -21.87
CA HIS A 54 -17.90 31.50 -21.59
C HIS A 54 -17.00 30.76 -20.58
N LEU A 55 -17.58 29.95 -19.68
CA LEU A 55 -16.85 29.17 -18.69
C LEU A 55 -16.34 27.82 -19.24
N VAL A 56 -16.72 27.43 -20.47
CA VAL A 56 -16.30 26.16 -21.07
C VAL A 56 -14.77 26.15 -21.21
N PRO A 57 -14.08 25.12 -20.67
CA PRO A 57 -12.63 25.07 -20.65
C PRO A 57 -12.03 25.05 -22.06
N THR A 58 -10.93 25.78 -22.25
CA THR A 58 -10.05 25.57 -23.41
C THR A 58 -9.40 24.19 -23.30
N TRP A 59 -9.01 23.60 -24.43
CA TRP A 59 -8.28 22.33 -24.46
C TRP A 59 -7.01 22.33 -23.59
N THR A 60 -6.31 23.47 -23.55
CA THR A 60 -5.14 23.65 -22.68
C THR A 60 -5.50 23.64 -21.19
N SER A 61 -6.60 24.30 -20.80
CA SER A 61 -7.09 24.27 -19.42
C SER A 61 -7.62 22.89 -19.02
N TRP A 62 -8.26 22.17 -19.94
CA TRP A 62 -8.70 20.80 -19.75
C TRP A 62 -7.51 19.84 -19.56
N ALA A 63 -6.48 19.93 -20.41
CA ALA A 63 -5.27 19.13 -20.30
C ALA A 63 -4.46 19.46 -19.03
N ALA A 64 -4.36 20.74 -18.65
CA ALA A 64 -3.76 21.17 -17.39
C ALA A 64 -4.52 20.59 -16.18
N GLY A 65 -5.83 20.39 -16.34
CA GLY A 65 -6.69 19.70 -15.40
C GLY A 65 -6.27 18.26 -15.09
N TYR A 66 -5.34 17.63 -15.80
CA TYR A 66 -4.80 16.30 -15.47
C TYR A 66 -3.44 16.35 -14.76
N LEU A 67 -2.82 17.52 -14.58
CA LEU A 67 -1.53 17.65 -13.89
C LEU A 67 -1.61 17.21 -12.41
N TYR A 68 -2.79 17.22 -11.80
CA TYR A 68 -2.97 16.69 -10.44
C TYR A 68 -2.66 15.18 -10.36
N LEU A 69 -2.67 14.43 -11.47
CA LEU A 69 -2.23 13.04 -11.49
C LEU A 69 -0.74 12.88 -11.13
N LEU A 70 0.08 13.95 -11.26
CA LEU A 70 1.45 13.96 -10.73
C LEU A 70 1.47 13.93 -9.20
N LEU A 71 0.50 14.56 -8.54
CA LEU A 71 0.35 14.46 -7.09
C LEU A 71 -0.01 13.03 -6.67
N PHE A 72 -0.87 12.37 -7.45
CA PHE A 72 -1.15 10.94 -7.27
C PHE A 72 0.13 10.11 -7.46
N ALA A 73 0.86 10.30 -8.55
CA ALA A 73 2.13 9.60 -8.81
C ALA A 73 3.12 9.79 -7.65
N GLY A 74 3.31 11.04 -7.17
CA GLY A 74 4.11 11.34 -5.99
C GLY A 74 3.64 10.59 -4.75
N GLY A 75 2.33 10.60 -4.46
CA GLY A 75 1.72 9.87 -3.36
C GLY A 75 1.95 8.35 -3.43
N PHE A 76 1.79 7.75 -4.61
CA PHE A 76 2.11 6.34 -4.85
C PHE A 76 3.60 6.05 -4.66
N GLY A 77 4.48 6.94 -5.11
CA GLY A 77 5.93 6.84 -4.92
C GLY A 77 6.30 6.84 -3.44
N VAL A 78 5.73 7.77 -2.66
CA VAL A 78 5.90 7.83 -1.20
C VAL A 78 5.36 6.58 -0.53
N ALA A 79 4.17 6.11 -0.93
CA ALA A 79 3.58 4.89 -0.38
C ALA A 79 4.44 3.64 -0.67
N LEU A 80 4.93 3.49 -1.91
CA LEU A 80 5.81 2.38 -2.28
C LEU A 80 7.14 2.41 -1.56
N TRP A 81 7.72 3.60 -1.40
CA TRP A 81 8.91 3.79 -0.60
C TRP A 81 8.68 3.41 0.87
N ARG A 82 7.55 3.84 1.43
CA ARG A 82 7.16 3.62 2.83
C ARG A 82 6.75 2.18 3.14
N TYR A 83 6.32 1.42 2.13
CA TYR A 83 5.86 0.03 2.24
C TYR A 83 6.70 -0.95 1.42
N ARG A 84 7.97 -0.63 1.14
CA ARG A 84 8.82 -1.43 0.24
C ARG A 84 9.02 -2.87 0.73
N ARG A 85 8.86 -3.12 2.04
CA ARG A 85 8.96 -4.44 2.68
C ARG A 85 7.68 -5.27 2.67
N TRP A 86 6.58 -4.69 2.19
CA TRP A 86 5.28 -5.33 2.14
C TRP A 86 4.95 -5.74 0.70
N PRO A 87 5.42 -6.90 0.21
CA PRO A 87 5.28 -7.28 -1.20
C PRO A 87 3.82 -7.32 -1.67
N ARG A 88 2.91 -7.78 -0.82
CA ARG A 88 1.48 -7.81 -1.14
C ARG A 88 0.86 -6.42 -1.21
N LEU A 89 1.32 -5.49 -0.37
CA LEU A 89 0.85 -4.11 -0.38
C LEU A 89 1.41 -3.35 -1.59
N ARG A 90 2.70 -3.53 -1.92
CA ARG A 90 3.32 -3.06 -3.16
C ARG A 90 2.56 -3.53 -4.39
N ARG A 91 2.26 -4.82 -4.46
CA ARG A 91 1.49 -5.40 -5.58
C ARG A 91 0.13 -4.74 -5.73
N ARG A 92 -0.57 -4.47 -4.64
CA ARG A 92 -1.85 -3.75 -4.67
C ARG A 92 -1.70 -2.30 -5.08
N LEU A 93 -0.66 -1.61 -4.62
CA LEU A 93 -0.37 -0.26 -5.06
C LEU A 93 -0.10 -0.21 -6.56
N VAL A 94 0.68 -1.14 -7.11
CA VAL A 94 0.90 -1.26 -8.57
C VAL A 94 -0.41 -1.55 -9.30
N THR A 95 -1.19 -2.55 -8.84
CA THR A 95 -2.52 -2.86 -9.41
C THR A 95 -3.45 -1.64 -9.40
N PHE A 96 -3.49 -0.89 -8.30
CA PHE A 96 -4.35 0.28 -8.16
C PHE A 96 -3.86 1.44 -9.04
N ALA A 97 -2.55 1.67 -9.13
CA ALA A 97 -1.96 2.68 -10.02
C ALA A 97 -2.28 2.40 -11.49
N TRP A 98 -2.14 1.14 -11.94
CA TRP A 98 -2.52 0.75 -13.29
C TRP A 98 -4.02 0.84 -13.54
N GLY A 99 -4.86 0.49 -12.56
CA GLY A 99 -6.31 0.60 -12.70
C GLY A 99 -6.77 2.04 -12.83
N ILE A 100 -6.24 2.94 -11.98
CA ILE A 100 -6.49 4.38 -12.10
C ILE A 100 -6.00 4.92 -13.44
N SER A 101 -4.81 4.51 -13.87
CA SER A 101 -4.23 4.95 -15.15
C SER A 101 -5.10 4.50 -16.32
N GLY A 102 -5.57 3.25 -16.34
CA GLY A 102 -6.46 2.73 -17.39
C GLY A 102 -7.79 3.46 -17.45
N LEU A 103 -8.37 3.78 -16.29
CA LEU A 103 -9.61 4.55 -16.19
C LEU A 103 -9.44 5.94 -16.80
N PHE A 104 -8.43 6.70 -16.36
CA PHE A 104 -8.19 8.05 -16.86
C PHE A 104 -7.74 8.06 -18.32
N ALA A 105 -6.95 7.08 -18.77
CA ALA A 105 -6.55 6.97 -20.17
C ALA A 105 -7.77 6.85 -21.09
N ALA A 106 -8.73 5.99 -20.73
CA ALA A 106 -9.96 5.83 -21.49
C ALA A 106 -10.82 7.10 -21.48
N GLU A 107 -10.97 7.77 -20.33
CA GLU A 107 -11.68 9.05 -20.26
C GLU A 107 -11.05 10.12 -21.15
N ILE A 108 -9.73 10.24 -21.12
CA ILE A 108 -8.96 11.19 -21.94
C ILE A 108 -9.15 10.89 -23.43
N VAL A 109 -9.05 9.61 -23.83
CA VAL A 109 -9.22 9.21 -25.24
C VAL A 109 -10.65 9.49 -25.72
N LEU A 110 -11.67 9.09 -24.95
CA LEU A 110 -13.08 9.31 -25.28
C LEU A 110 -13.41 10.80 -25.40
N ALA A 111 -12.84 11.66 -24.54
CA ALA A 111 -13.06 13.11 -24.60
C ALA A 111 -12.54 13.77 -25.89
N VAL A 112 -11.50 13.19 -26.51
CA VAL A 112 -10.87 13.73 -27.74
C VAL A 112 -11.40 13.03 -29.00
N THR A 113 -12.17 11.94 -28.85
CA THR A 113 -12.72 11.16 -29.97
C THR A 113 -14.25 11.34 -30.08
N PRO A 114 -14.73 12.38 -30.80
CA PRO A 114 -16.15 12.77 -30.81
C PRO A 114 -17.10 11.75 -31.44
N TRP A 115 -16.57 10.71 -32.10
CA TRP A 115 -17.34 9.65 -32.77
C TRP A 115 -17.67 8.48 -31.84
N LEU A 116 -17.05 8.43 -30.65
CA LEU A 116 -17.31 7.40 -29.65
C LEU A 116 -18.28 7.98 -28.62
N ASP A 117 -19.52 7.48 -28.63
CA ASP A 117 -20.46 7.82 -27.56
C ASP A 117 -19.83 7.45 -26.21
N PRO A 118 -19.87 8.36 -25.21
CA PRO A 118 -19.26 8.13 -23.92
C PRO A 118 -20.07 7.09 -23.14
N VAL A 119 -19.80 5.81 -23.39
CA VAL A 119 -20.32 4.72 -22.57
C VAL A 119 -19.41 4.63 -21.35
N GLY A 120 -19.87 5.13 -20.19
CA GLY A 120 -19.10 5.09 -18.93
C GLY A 120 -18.59 3.69 -18.55
N ALA A 121 -19.20 2.63 -19.08
CA ALA A 121 -18.71 1.25 -18.95
C ALA A 121 -17.31 1.04 -19.56
N VAL A 122 -16.93 1.75 -20.63
CA VAL A 122 -15.62 1.60 -21.30
C VAL A 122 -14.48 2.04 -20.39
N SER A 123 -14.61 3.18 -19.71
CA SER A 123 -13.58 3.66 -18.76
C SER A 123 -13.43 2.72 -17.57
N VAL A 124 -14.55 2.18 -17.06
CA VAL A 124 -14.52 1.19 -15.98
C VAL A 124 -13.84 -0.11 -16.44
N LEU A 125 -14.16 -0.60 -17.64
CA LEU A 125 -13.52 -1.78 -18.22
C LEU A 125 -12.02 -1.56 -18.44
N ALA A 126 -11.61 -0.41 -18.97
CA ALA A 126 -10.20 -0.05 -19.13
C ALA A 126 -9.46 0.00 -17.78
N GLY A 127 -10.11 0.51 -16.73
CA GLY A 127 -9.58 0.48 -15.37
C GLY A 127 -9.43 -0.95 -14.83
N ILE A 128 -10.39 -1.84 -15.08
CA ILE A 128 -10.31 -3.26 -14.68
C ILE A 128 -9.16 -3.96 -15.42
N VAL A 129 -9.07 -3.78 -16.74
CA VAL A 129 -8.00 -4.34 -17.57
C VAL A 129 -6.63 -3.84 -17.12
N GLY A 130 -6.51 -2.53 -16.86
CA GLY A 130 -5.31 -1.93 -16.28
C GLY A 130 -4.93 -2.59 -14.96
N ALA A 131 -5.88 -2.74 -14.03
CA ALA A 131 -5.64 -3.40 -12.75
C ALA A 131 -5.14 -4.84 -12.92
N LEU A 132 -5.73 -5.61 -13.83
CA LEU A 132 -5.30 -6.99 -14.14
C LEU A 132 -3.87 -7.01 -14.73
N ALA A 133 -3.55 -6.10 -15.64
CA ALA A 133 -2.21 -5.96 -16.21
C ALA A 133 -1.17 -5.62 -15.13
N GLY A 134 -1.45 -4.62 -14.29
CA GLY A 134 -0.57 -4.26 -13.17
C GLY A 134 -0.37 -5.43 -12.19
N ARG A 135 -1.44 -6.20 -11.92
CA ARG A 135 -1.37 -7.41 -11.09
C ARG A 135 -0.50 -8.50 -11.72
N ALA A 136 -0.56 -8.70 -13.04
CA ALA A 136 0.26 -9.67 -13.75
C ALA A 136 1.74 -9.25 -13.74
N LEU A 137 2.03 -7.98 -14.04
CA LEU A 137 3.40 -7.44 -14.15
C LEU A 137 4.15 -7.38 -12.82
N SER A 138 3.42 -7.23 -11.70
CA SER A 138 4.02 -7.17 -10.35
C SER A 138 4.67 -8.48 -9.86
N GLY A 139 4.36 -9.63 -10.48
CA GLY A 139 4.99 -10.92 -10.19
C GLY A 139 4.76 -11.46 -8.76
N SER A 140 5.46 -12.57 -8.46
CA SER A 140 5.51 -13.17 -7.12
C SER A 140 6.68 -12.59 -6.32
N PRO A 141 6.54 -12.41 -4.99
CA PRO A 141 7.66 -11.95 -4.17
C PRO A 141 8.78 -12.99 -4.14
N PRO A 142 10.05 -12.57 -4.23
CA PRO A 142 11.18 -13.48 -4.09
C PRO A 142 11.23 -14.05 -2.66
N PRO A 143 11.71 -15.29 -2.49
CA PRO A 143 11.94 -15.86 -1.17
C PRO A 143 13.02 -15.05 -0.42
N GLY A 144 12.83 -14.91 0.90
CA GLY A 144 13.82 -14.26 1.77
C GLY A 144 15.07 -15.13 1.97
N PRO A 145 16.23 -14.52 2.26
CA PRO A 145 17.46 -15.25 2.56
C PRO A 145 17.31 -16.14 3.80
N ALA A 146 18.06 -17.24 3.82
CA ALA A 146 18.11 -18.15 4.96
C ALA A 146 18.85 -17.53 6.16
N ALA A 147 18.47 -17.96 7.35
CA ALA A 147 19.06 -17.55 8.60
C ALA A 147 20.42 -18.18 8.81
N VAL A 148 21.40 -17.34 9.13
CA VAL A 148 22.76 -17.75 9.52
C VAL A 148 23.04 -17.18 10.91
N GLY A 149 23.48 -18.03 11.84
CA GLY A 149 23.84 -17.68 13.22
C GLY A 149 22.85 -18.15 14.29
N GLY A 150 23.38 -18.40 15.50
CA GLY A 150 22.61 -18.77 16.69
C GLY A 150 22.03 -17.57 17.45
N PRO A 151 21.12 -17.80 18.40
CA PRO A 151 20.63 -16.74 19.29
C PRO A 151 21.76 -16.26 20.23
N PRO A 152 21.82 -14.96 20.56
CA PRO A 152 22.72 -14.46 21.60
C PRO A 152 22.31 -15.00 22.99
N GLU A 153 23.25 -14.97 23.94
CA GLU A 153 22.99 -15.37 25.33
C GLU A 153 21.98 -14.42 26.00
N GLY A 154 21.11 -14.97 26.87
CA GLY A 154 20.12 -14.20 27.65
C GLY A 154 18.77 -13.96 26.96
N VAL A 155 18.58 -14.44 25.74
CA VAL A 155 17.29 -14.38 25.04
C VAL A 155 16.28 -15.33 25.69
N PRO A 156 14.99 -14.96 25.85
CA PRO A 156 13.98 -15.86 26.40
C PRO A 156 13.81 -17.09 25.49
N VAL A 157 13.95 -18.29 26.06
CA VAL A 157 13.77 -19.56 25.35
C VAL A 157 12.85 -20.46 26.18
N ARG A 158 11.79 -20.98 25.54
CA ARG A 158 10.99 -22.07 26.09
C ARG A 158 11.43 -23.36 25.41
N ARG A 159 11.85 -24.37 26.19
CA ARG A 159 12.08 -25.71 25.63
C ARG A 159 10.74 -26.30 25.23
N LEU A 160 10.61 -26.68 23.96
CA LEU A 160 9.45 -27.39 23.43
C LEU A 160 9.79 -28.88 23.34
N GLY A 161 8.85 -29.74 23.74
CA GLY A 161 8.97 -31.18 23.52
C GLY A 161 8.94 -31.56 22.03
N PRO A 162 9.36 -32.78 21.67
CA PRO A 162 9.45 -33.22 20.26
C PRO A 162 8.10 -33.18 19.53
N ALA A 163 6.99 -33.41 20.23
CA ALA A 163 5.64 -33.34 19.66
C ALA A 163 4.92 -32.01 19.93
N GLU A 164 5.48 -31.13 20.76
CA GLU A 164 4.84 -29.85 21.11
C GLU A 164 5.04 -28.84 19.98
N ARG A 165 4.01 -28.04 19.68
CA ARG A 165 4.08 -27.00 18.65
C ARG A 165 3.83 -25.63 19.28
N ALA A 166 4.66 -24.65 18.92
CA ALA A 166 4.40 -23.26 19.27
C ALA A 166 3.09 -22.80 18.63
N MET A 167 2.08 -22.48 19.45
CA MET A 167 0.85 -21.82 19.00
C MET A 167 0.59 -20.60 19.88
N PHE A 168 0.55 -19.43 19.25
CA PHE A 168 0.19 -18.18 19.93
C PHE A 168 -0.62 -17.32 18.97
N THR A 169 -1.72 -16.74 19.43
CA THR A 169 -2.47 -15.79 18.61
C THR A 169 -2.92 -14.60 19.44
N GLU A 170 -2.69 -13.41 18.91
CA GLU A 170 -3.12 -12.18 19.54
C GLU A 170 -3.68 -11.21 18.51
N SER A 171 -4.79 -10.55 18.86
CA SER A 171 -5.32 -9.44 18.08
C SER A 171 -4.95 -8.10 18.72
N MET A 172 -4.56 -7.16 17.87
CA MET A 172 -4.13 -5.84 18.23
C MET A 172 -5.01 -4.81 17.53
N TRP A 173 -5.29 -3.73 18.25
CA TRP A 173 -6.06 -2.60 17.74
C TRP A 173 -5.33 -1.30 18.09
N SER A 174 -5.13 -0.45 17.08
CA SER A 174 -4.63 0.92 17.26
C SER A 174 -5.79 1.92 17.26
N VAL A 175 -6.25 2.30 18.46
CA VAL A 175 -7.36 3.26 18.62
C VAL A 175 -7.00 4.62 18.01
N ARG A 176 -5.74 5.06 18.18
CA ARG A 176 -5.23 6.29 17.58
C ARG A 176 -5.32 6.28 16.05
N ALA A 177 -5.00 5.15 15.41
CA ALA A 177 -5.13 5.02 13.95
C ALA A 177 -6.59 5.07 13.52
N ALA A 178 -7.47 4.36 14.23
CA ALA A 178 -8.90 4.37 13.95
C ALA A 178 -9.49 5.78 14.09
N LEU A 179 -9.25 6.47 15.20
CA LEU A 179 -9.75 7.83 15.44
C LEU A 179 -9.23 8.84 14.43
N THR A 180 -7.91 8.84 14.16
CA THR A 180 -7.36 9.75 13.15
C THR A 180 -7.85 9.42 11.75
N GLY A 181 -8.09 8.14 11.45
CA GLY A 181 -8.69 7.72 10.19
C GLY A 181 -10.14 8.21 10.03
N VAL A 182 -10.96 8.02 11.05
CA VAL A 182 -12.36 8.50 11.08
C VAL A 182 -12.42 10.02 10.95
N ALA A 183 -11.58 10.75 11.69
CA ALA A 183 -11.52 12.21 11.61
C ALA A 183 -11.22 12.70 10.17
N LEU A 184 -10.26 12.06 9.48
CA LEU A 184 -9.93 12.41 8.09
C LEU A 184 -11.10 12.15 7.13
N VAL A 185 -11.84 11.06 7.32
CA VAL A 185 -13.03 10.75 6.50
C VAL A 185 -14.16 11.76 6.77
N LEU A 186 -14.36 12.16 8.03
CA LEU A 186 -15.39 13.15 8.39
C LEU A 186 -15.07 14.56 7.87
N CYS A 187 -13.81 14.89 7.60
CA CYS A 187 -13.44 16.17 6.98
C CYS A 187 -13.82 16.24 5.48
N VAL A 188 -14.05 15.11 4.82
CA VAL A 188 -14.38 15.04 3.38
C VAL A 188 -15.66 15.80 3.03
N PRO A 189 -16.83 15.57 3.67
CA PRO A 189 -18.05 16.31 3.36
C PRO A 189 -17.88 17.82 3.58
N LEU A 190 -17.16 18.23 4.62
CA LEU A 190 -16.89 19.65 4.89
C LEU A 190 -16.09 20.29 3.74
N LEU A 191 -15.06 19.60 3.24
CA LEU A 191 -14.26 20.08 2.10
C LEU A 191 -15.06 20.13 0.80
N VAL A 192 -15.92 19.14 0.57
CA VAL A 192 -16.80 19.11 -0.62
C VAL A 192 -17.82 20.25 -0.57
N LEU A 193 -18.29 20.64 0.62
CA LEU A 193 -19.25 21.74 0.81
C LEU A 193 -18.62 23.13 0.66
N VAL A 194 -17.35 23.31 1.04
CA VAL A 194 -16.74 24.66 1.16
C VAL A 194 -16.13 25.18 -0.15
N GLN A 195 -15.61 24.33 -1.05
CA GLN A 195 -15.35 24.60 -2.49
C GLN A 195 -14.51 23.47 -3.12
N SER A 196 -14.67 23.30 -4.44
CA SER A 196 -14.10 22.41 -5.50
C SER A 196 -12.76 21.64 -5.35
N TRP A 197 -12.21 21.42 -4.17
CA TRP A 197 -10.95 20.69 -3.95
C TRP A 197 -11.19 19.18 -3.87
N SER A 198 -11.86 18.63 -4.89
CA SER A 198 -12.21 17.21 -5.00
C SER A 198 -10.98 16.30 -4.89
N ALA A 199 -9.83 16.76 -5.37
CA ALA A 199 -8.55 16.06 -5.24
C ALA A 199 -8.10 15.93 -3.77
N LEU A 200 -8.16 17.01 -2.99
CA LEU A 200 -7.78 16.98 -1.57
C LEU A 200 -8.75 16.13 -0.75
N ALA A 201 -10.06 16.28 -1.02
CA ALA A 201 -11.10 15.48 -0.40
C ALA A 201 -10.91 13.98 -0.65
N LEU A 202 -10.57 13.60 -1.90
CA LEU A 202 -10.25 12.21 -2.26
C LEU A 202 -8.98 11.71 -1.54
N VAL A 203 -7.92 12.52 -1.46
CA VAL A 203 -6.69 12.16 -0.74
C VAL A 203 -6.98 11.90 0.74
N LEU A 204 -7.76 12.76 1.40
CA LEU A 204 -8.13 12.61 2.80
C LEU A 204 -9.02 11.38 3.03
N LEU A 205 -9.97 11.12 2.12
CA LEU A 205 -10.80 9.92 2.14
C LEU A 205 -9.93 8.66 2.06
N LEU A 206 -9.03 8.59 1.08
CA LEU A 206 -8.15 7.45 0.88
C LEU A 206 -7.22 7.24 2.08
N MET A 207 -6.62 8.31 2.61
CA MET A 207 -5.73 8.22 3.77
C MET A 207 -6.50 7.83 5.04
N GLY A 208 -7.69 8.39 5.24
CA GLY A 208 -8.59 8.06 6.36
C GLY A 208 -9.01 6.60 6.33
N MET A 209 -9.48 6.12 5.18
CA MET A 209 -9.83 4.71 4.97
C MET A 209 -8.63 3.79 5.18
N ALA A 210 -7.46 4.13 4.62
CA ALA A 210 -6.24 3.34 4.81
C ALA A 210 -5.84 3.23 6.29
N LYS A 211 -6.03 4.28 7.08
CA LYS A 211 -5.78 4.26 8.52
C LYS A 211 -6.78 3.41 9.29
N VAL A 212 -8.07 3.53 8.99
CA VAL A 212 -9.12 2.70 9.63
C VAL A 212 -8.91 1.22 9.31
N LEU A 213 -8.68 0.89 8.03
CA LEU A 213 -8.40 -0.49 7.60
C LEU A 213 -7.06 -1.00 8.17
N GLY A 214 -6.07 -0.13 8.34
CA GLY A 214 -4.79 -0.45 8.96
C GLY A 214 -4.80 -0.48 10.50
N ALA A 215 -5.93 -0.21 11.16
CA ALA A 215 -5.98 -0.07 12.61
C ALA A 215 -5.95 -1.41 13.35
N LYS A 216 -6.39 -2.50 12.69
CA LYS A 216 -6.48 -3.84 13.28
C LYS A 216 -5.43 -4.76 12.68
N ALA A 217 -4.75 -5.49 13.55
CA ALA A 217 -3.83 -6.57 13.18
C ALA A 217 -4.10 -7.81 14.03
N LYS A 218 -3.74 -8.97 13.50
CA LYS A 218 -3.70 -10.24 14.21
C LYS A 218 -2.32 -10.84 13.98
N VAL A 219 -1.62 -11.19 15.04
CA VAL A 219 -0.40 -11.98 14.97
C VAL A 219 -0.73 -13.41 15.35
N GLN A 220 -0.16 -14.34 14.59
CA GLN A 220 -0.24 -15.76 14.83
C GLN A 220 1.16 -16.34 14.71
N ILE A 221 1.58 -17.08 15.72
CA ILE A 221 2.82 -17.86 15.74
C ILE A 221 2.38 -19.32 15.66
N ASP A 222 2.90 -20.03 14.69
CA ASP A 222 2.60 -21.43 14.42
C ASP A 222 3.88 -22.15 13.96
N GLY A 223 3.77 -23.40 13.47
CA GLY A 223 4.91 -24.22 13.07
C GLY A 223 5.66 -23.75 11.81
N ASP A 224 5.07 -22.91 10.94
CA ASP A 224 5.79 -22.42 9.74
C ASP A 224 6.30 -20.98 9.90
N GLY A 225 5.97 -20.29 10.98
CA GLY A 225 6.59 -19.02 11.35
C GLY A 225 5.67 -18.04 12.07
N VAL A 226 5.96 -16.75 11.90
CA VAL A 226 5.17 -15.66 12.47
C VAL A 226 4.34 -15.00 11.36
N LEU A 227 3.03 -15.15 11.45
CA LEU A 227 2.04 -14.57 10.55
C LEU A 227 1.48 -13.27 11.13
N LEU A 228 1.58 -12.18 10.36
CA LEU A 228 0.89 -10.92 10.60
C LEU A 228 -0.26 -10.78 9.59
N ASP A 229 -1.48 -10.82 10.08
CA ASP A 229 -2.71 -10.60 9.32
C ASP A 229 -3.26 -9.20 9.62
N LEU A 230 -3.48 -8.41 8.58
CA LEU A 230 -4.20 -7.15 8.60
C LEU A 230 -5.58 -7.42 7.98
N PRO A 231 -6.57 -7.85 8.78
CA PRO A 231 -7.80 -8.47 8.26
C PRO A 231 -8.62 -7.50 7.40
N LEU A 232 -8.72 -6.24 7.83
CA LEU A 232 -9.48 -5.21 7.12
C LEU A 232 -8.80 -4.80 5.81
N LEU A 233 -7.47 -4.81 5.78
CA LEU A 233 -6.72 -4.64 4.54
C LEU A 233 -6.68 -5.94 3.72
N ARG A 234 -7.09 -7.10 4.23
CA ARG A 234 -6.86 -8.43 3.61
C ARG A 234 -5.39 -8.71 3.29
N VAL A 235 -4.44 -8.16 4.05
CA VAL A 235 -3.00 -8.40 3.84
C VAL A 235 -2.51 -9.39 4.88
N ARG A 236 -2.06 -10.57 4.43
CA ARG A 236 -1.30 -11.49 5.29
C ARG A 236 0.18 -11.46 4.94
N HIS A 237 1.06 -11.37 5.91
CA HIS A 237 2.49 -11.44 5.72
C HIS A 237 3.07 -12.48 6.68
N ARG A 238 3.84 -13.43 6.17
CA ARG A 238 4.45 -14.48 6.99
C ARG A 238 5.96 -14.33 6.98
N VAL A 239 6.53 -14.29 8.17
CA VAL A 239 7.96 -14.35 8.42
C VAL A 239 8.29 -15.81 8.75
N PRO A 240 8.88 -16.57 7.80
CA PRO A 240 9.15 -17.99 8.02
C PRO A 240 10.35 -18.17 8.96
N TYR A 241 10.35 -19.21 9.81
CA TYR A 241 11.44 -19.47 10.76
C TYR A 241 12.81 -19.58 10.10
N ARG A 242 12.87 -20.12 8.87
CA ARG A 242 14.10 -20.17 8.07
C ARG A 242 14.78 -18.82 7.85
N SER A 243 14.08 -17.70 8.03
CA SER A 243 14.62 -16.34 7.87
C SER A 243 14.93 -15.64 9.20
N VAL A 244 14.52 -16.24 10.32
CA VAL A 244 14.66 -15.68 11.67
C VAL A 244 15.91 -16.25 12.36
N ARG A 245 16.76 -15.36 12.87
CA ARG A 245 17.94 -15.71 13.66
C ARG A 245 17.56 -15.99 15.12
N TYR A 246 16.83 -15.05 15.73
CA TYR A 246 16.30 -15.13 17.08
C TYR A 246 15.14 -14.14 17.26
N ALA A 247 14.42 -14.28 18.36
CA ALA A 247 13.37 -13.36 18.80
C ALA A 247 13.72 -12.74 20.15
N GLU A 248 13.56 -11.43 20.30
CA GLU A 248 13.78 -10.71 21.55
C GLU A 248 12.58 -9.84 21.91
N VAL A 249 12.60 -9.30 23.12
CA VAL A 249 11.59 -8.36 23.60
C VAL A 249 12.23 -6.99 23.75
N ASP A 250 11.64 -6.00 23.10
CA ASP A 250 12.07 -4.61 23.22
C ASP A 250 10.89 -3.70 23.58
N ARG A 251 11.19 -2.51 24.12
CA ARG A 251 10.23 -1.43 24.35
C ARG A 251 10.45 -0.33 23.34
N ILE A 252 9.73 -0.45 22.23
CA ILE A 252 9.84 0.51 21.13
C ILE A 252 8.77 1.60 21.28
N PRO A 253 9.14 2.88 21.39
CA PRO A 253 8.17 3.97 21.43
C PRO A 253 7.46 4.12 20.07
N SER A 254 6.13 4.10 20.08
CA SER A 254 5.32 4.37 18.89
C SER A 254 5.21 5.88 18.66
N ARG A 255 6.26 6.49 18.10
CA ARG A 255 6.20 7.91 17.67
C ARG A 255 5.40 8.12 16.38
N SER A 256 5.02 7.05 15.70
CA SER A 256 4.34 7.09 14.41
C SER A 256 2.82 7.26 14.59
N TRP A 257 2.20 8.13 13.79
CA TRP A 257 0.74 8.25 13.70
C TRP A 257 0.08 7.10 12.90
N TRP A 258 0.88 6.12 12.49
CA TRP A 258 0.47 4.90 11.81
C TRP A 258 1.05 3.68 12.55
N PRO A 259 0.22 2.67 12.91
CA PRO A 259 0.70 1.46 13.58
C PRO A 259 1.60 0.59 12.70
N LEU A 260 1.50 0.73 11.37
CA LEU A 260 2.42 0.07 10.44
C LEU A 260 3.75 0.84 10.44
N VAL A 261 4.77 0.29 11.07
CA VAL A 261 6.09 0.93 11.13
C VAL A 261 6.97 0.38 10.04
N GLU A 262 7.69 1.26 9.36
CA GLU A 262 8.81 0.91 8.48
C GLU A 262 9.83 2.04 8.61
N ASN A 263 10.89 1.81 9.37
CA ASN A 263 11.94 2.80 9.60
C ASN A 263 13.34 2.18 9.42
N ALA A 264 14.39 2.92 9.75
CA ALA A 264 15.76 2.45 9.64
C ALA A 264 16.08 1.25 10.55
N ARG A 265 15.35 1.10 11.67
CA ARG A 265 15.64 0.11 12.71
C ARG A 265 14.78 -1.16 12.62
N TYR A 266 13.51 -1.04 12.25
CA TYR A 266 12.57 -2.17 12.21
C TYR A 266 11.39 -1.90 11.26
N TRP A 267 10.65 -2.96 10.94
CA TRP A 267 9.41 -2.88 10.20
C TRP A 267 8.36 -3.85 10.78
N GLY A 268 7.07 -3.53 10.66
CA GLY A 268 6.01 -4.40 11.18
C GLY A 268 4.81 -3.61 11.74
N PHE A 269 4.20 -4.11 12.81
CA PHE A 269 3.01 -3.53 13.43
C PHE A 269 3.24 -3.26 14.91
N VAL A 270 3.31 -1.99 15.30
CA VAL A 270 3.56 -1.57 16.67
C VAL A 270 2.39 -0.73 17.17
N VAL A 271 1.85 -1.13 18.32
CA VAL A 271 0.82 -0.37 19.04
C VAL A 271 1.47 0.32 20.22
N ASP A 272 1.04 1.55 20.48
CA ASP A 272 1.54 2.36 21.59
C ASP A 272 1.39 1.62 22.93
N ARG A 273 2.40 1.76 23.81
CA ARG A 273 2.44 1.21 25.18
C ARG A 273 2.46 -0.32 25.32
N ARG A 274 2.66 -1.08 24.25
CA ARG A 274 2.82 -2.55 24.33
C ARG A 274 4.29 -2.96 24.24
N PRO A 275 4.72 -4.02 24.96
CA PRO A 275 6.01 -4.63 24.70
C PRO A 275 6.04 -5.18 23.26
N VAL A 276 7.21 -5.19 22.64
CA VAL A 276 7.36 -5.50 21.22
C VAL A 276 8.19 -6.76 21.07
N LEU A 277 7.62 -7.75 20.39
CA LEU A 277 8.37 -8.88 19.85
C LEU A 277 9.19 -8.40 18.67
N VAL A 278 10.51 -8.52 18.76
CA VAL A 278 11.44 -8.19 17.69
C VAL A 278 12.06 -9.48 17.17
N LEU A 279 11.85 -9.77 15.89
CA LEU A 279 12.46 -10.89 15.19
C LEU A 279 13.68 -10.38 14.44
N ALA A 280 14.86 -10.82 14.85
CA ALA A 280 16.10 -10.54 14.13
C ALA A 280 16.13 -11.41 12.86
N LEU A 281 16.08 -10.76 11.69
CA LEU A 281 16.09 -11.44 10.40
C LEU A 281 17.49 -11.51 9.81
N SER A 282 17.76 -12.53 9.00
CA SER A 282 19.06 -12.66 8.34
C SER A 282 19.14 -11.78 7.10
N GLY A 283 20.13 -10.88 7.06
CA GLY A 283 20.32 -9.97 5.92
C GLY A 283 19.19 -8.97 5.72
N ASP A 284 18.30 -8.83 6.70
CA ASP A 284 17.18 -7.90 6.64
C ASP A 284 16.98 -7.15 7.96
N ARG A 285 16.20 -6.06 7.90
CA ARG A 285 15.79 -5.31 9.08
C ARG A 285 14.93 -6.18 10.00
N PRO A 286 15.07 -6.03 11.33
CA PRO A 286 14.22 -6.69 12.29
C PRO A 286 12.72 -6.47 12.01
N PHE A 287 11.94 -7.54 12.19
CA PHE A 287 10.49 -7.44 12.17
C PHE A 287 9.97 -7.19 13.59
N ALA A 288 9.05 -6.25 13.77
CA ALA A 288 8.53 -5.84 15.07
C ALA A 288 7.00 -6.03 15.15
N ALA A 289 6.52 -6.67 16.22
CA ALA A 289 5.10 -6.87 16.52
C ALA A 289 4.78 -6.50 17.98
N GLY A 290 3.88 -5.53 18.20
CA GLY A 290 3.50 -5.07 19.55
C GLY A 290 2.48 -5.98 20.25
N LEU A 291 2.95 -6.90 21.10
CA LEU A 291 2.12 -7.92 21.74
C LEU A 291 1.86 -7.58 23.21
N ARG A 292 0.80 -8.12 23.83
CA ARG A 292 0.63 -8.06 25.29
C ARG A 292 1.66 -8.94 25.97
N ASP A 293 1.81 -10.18 25.48
CA ASP A 293 2.70 -11.20 26.03
C ASP A 293 3.92 -11.42 25.13
N ALA A 294 4.63 -10.34 24.80
CA ALA A 294 5.80 -10.39 23.91
C ALA A 294 6.89 -11.37 24.39
N THR A 295 7.07 -11.51 25.71
CA THR A 295 8.04 -12.44 26.30
C THR A 295 7.68 -13.90 26.03
N VAL A 296 6.39 -14.26 26.17
CA VAL A 296 5.92 -15.63 25.88
C VAL A 296 6.06 -15.91 24.39
N ALA A 297 5.68 -14.95 23.55
CA ALA A 297 5.82 -15.05 22.11
C ALA A 297 7.29 -15.23 21.67
N ALA A 298 8.21 -14.46 22.24
CA ALA A 298 9.65 -14.59 21.97
C ALA A 298 10.18 -15.95 22.42
N ALA A 299 9.82 -16.40 23.63
CA ALA A 299 10.22 -17.70 24.16
C ALA A 299 9.75 -18.86 23.27
N LEU A 300 8.52 -18.80 22.76
CA LEU A 300 7.97 -19.80 21.83
C LEU A 300 8.69 -19.82 20.49
N VAL A 301 8.97 -18.64 19.91
CA VAL A 301 9.71 -18.55 18.64
C VAL A 301 11.12 -19.11 18.77
N ASN A 302 11.84 -18.76 19.84
CA ASN A 302 13.19 -19.29 20.05
C ASN A 302 13.18 -20.79 20.35
N GLY A 303 12.18 -21.29 21.08
CA GLY A 303 11.98 -22.72 21.29
C GLY A 303 11.81 -23.51 19.99
N GLU A 304 10.96 -23.01 19.10
CA GLU A 304 10.72 -23.63 17.79
C GLU A 304 11.96 -23.56 16.89
N LEU A 305 12.69 -22.43 16.91
CA LEU A 305 13.95 -22.27 16.20
C LEU A 305 15.03 -23.25 16.69
N SER A 306 15.14 -23.45 18.01
CA SER A 306 16.07 -24.42 18.60
C SER A 306 15.75 -25.84 18.15
N ARG A 307 14.46 -26.22 18.12
CA ARG A 307 14.04 -27.55 17.66
C ARG A 307 14.36 -27.77 16.19
N LEU A 308 13.93 -26.86 15.31
CA LEU A 308 14.16 -26.97 13.86
C LEU A 308 15.64 -27.08 13.50
N ARG A 309 16.51 -26.41 14.27
CA ARG A 309 17.97 -26.49 14.07
C ARG A 309 18.56 -27.79 14.60
N ALA A 310 18.03 -28.33 15.71
CA ALA A 310 18.44 -29.64 16.21
C ALA A 310 18.04 -30.76 15.23
N ASP A 311 16.88 -30.67 14.59
CA ASP A 311 16.42 -31.64 13.58
C ASP A 311 17.19 -31.56 12.25
N SER A 312 17.96 -30.49 12.02
CA SER A 312 18.73 -30.26 10.79
C SER A 312 20.20 -30.70 10.90
N CYS A 313 20.64 -31.14 12.09
CA CYS A 313 21.98 -31.60 12.39
C CYS A 313 22.00 -33.13 12.51
#